data_AF-A0A1Y0Y0V9-F1
#
_entry.id   AF-A0A1Y0Y0V9-F1
#
_cell.length_a   1.000
_cell.length_b   1.000
_cell.length_c   1.000
_cell.angle_alpha   90.00
_cell.angle_beta   90.00
_cell.angle_gamma   90.00
#
_symmetry.space_group_name_H-M   'P 1'
#
loop_
_entity.id
_entity.type
_entity.pdbx_description
1 polymer ?
#
loop_
_entity_poly.entity_id
_entity_poly.type
_entity_poly.pdbx_seq_one_letter_code
_entity_poly.pdbx_strand_id
1 'polypeptide(L)' 'MAADELTGLIRYLGQEDWQECFGEVLSDHIGPALEAGDISFEDLAEMIGPDVAMTLWGCAFEDFLG' A
#
# COMPACT_ATOMS: atom_id res chain seq x y z
N MET A 1 -23.10 -0.24 3.41
CA MET A 1 -22.92 -1.35 2.45
C MET A 1 -21.49 -1.32 1.90
N ALA A 2 -21.12 -0.43 0.98
CA ALA A 2 -19.74 -0.36 0.47
C ALA A 2 -18.66 -0.10 1.56
N ALA A 3 -18.95 0.75 2.55
CA ALA A 3 -18.02 1.00 3.66
C ALA A 3 -17.85 -0.20 4.61
N ASP A 4 -18.89 -1.03 4.76
CA ASP A 4 -18.86 -2.24 5.60
C ASP A 4 -18.05 -3.36 4.92
N GLU A 5 -18.17 -3.47 3.60
CA GLU A 5 -17.39 -4.39 2.76
C GLU A 5 -15.90 -4.02 2.75
N LEU A 6 -15.57 -2.73 2.59
CA LEU A 6 -14.19 -2.23 2.66
C LEU A 6 -13.57 -2.49 4.04
N THR A 7 -14.31 -2.25 5.12
CA THR A 7 -13.83 -2.53 6.49
C THR A 7 -13.55 -4.02 6.67
N GLY A 8 -14.37 -4.89 6.07
CA GLY A 8 -14.15 -6.34 6.06
C GLY A 8 -12.87 -6.73 5.33
N LEU A 9 -12.62 -6.14 4.15
CA LEU A 9 -11.42 -6.40 3.35
C LEU A 9 -10.14 -5.92 4.04
N ILE A 10 -10.15 -4.71 4.63
CA ILE A 10 -9.02 -4.19 5.42
C ILE A 10 -8.70 -5.13 6.58
N ARG A 11 -9.74 -5.68 7.23
CA ARG A 11 -9.55 -6.62 8.33
C ARG A 11 -8.98 -7.96 7.86
N TYR A 12 -9.33 -8.39 6.66
CA TYR A 12 -8.82 -9.63 6.06
C TYR A 12 -7.35 -9.52 5.66
N LEU A 13 -6.94 -8.36 5.12
CA LEU A 13 -5.53 -8.04 4.86
C LEU A 13 -4.64 -8.11 6.11
N GLY A 14 -5.21 -7.89 7.29
CA GLY A 14 -4.47 -7.95 8.56
C GLY A 14 -4.11 -9.37 9.01
N GLN A 15 -4.49 -10.42 8.28
CA GLN A 15 -4.04 -11.78 8.55
C GLN A 15 -2.65 -12.02 7.97
N GLU A 16 -1.80 -12.77 8.67
CA GLU A 16 -0.37 -12.94 8.35
C GLU A 16 -0.11 -13.34 6.89
N ASP A 17 -0.84 -14.34 6.38
CA ASP A 17 -0.70 -14.82 4.99
C ASP A 17 -1.01 -13.72 3.96
N TRP A 18 -1.99 -12.87 4.26
CA TRP A 18 -2.43 -11.80 3.36
C TRP A 18 -1.59 -10.54 3.51
N GLN A 19 -1.03 -10.31 4.69
CA GLN A 19 -0.13 -9.21 4.95
C GLN A 19 1.18 -9.38 4.17
N GLU A 20 1.71 -10.60 4.08
CA GLU A 20 2.89 -10.91 3.27
C GLU A 20 2.61 -10.69 1.79
N CYS A 21 1.51 -11.26 1.27
CA CYS A 21 1.12 -11.08 -0.14
C CYS A 21 0.90 -9.60 -0.50
N PHE A 22 0.26 -8.84 0.38
CA PHE A 22 0.06 -7.41 0.17
C PHE A 22 1.38 -6.63 0.24
N GLY A 23 2.30 -7.03 1.12
CA GLY A 23 3.65 -6.48 1.19
C GLY A 23 4.43 -6.66 -0.12
N GLU A 24 4.30 -7.81 -0.78
CA GLU A 24 4.88 -8.05 -2.11
C GLU A 24 4.28 -7.11 -3.16
N VAL A 25 2.94 -6.99 -3.23
CA VAL A 25 2.28 -6.07 -4.18
C VAL A 25 2.69 -4.61 -3.94
N LEU A 26 2.75 -4.19 -2.67
CA LEU A 26 3.24 -2.87 -2.33
C LEU A 26 4.69 -2.69 -2.80
N SER A 27 5.58 -3.64 -2.52
CA SER A 27 6.98 -3.60 -2.97
C SER A 27 7.09 -3.52 -4.49
N ASP A 28 6.29 -4.28 -5.24
CA ASP A 28 6.29 -4.23 -6.70
C ASP A 28 5.76 -2.88 -7.23
N HIS A 29 4.78 -2.29 -6.54
CA HIS A 29 4.16 -1.02 -6.94
C HIS A 29 5.07 0.19 -6.68
N ILE A 30 5.66 0.30 -5.48
CA ILE A 30 6.46 1.48 -5.08
C ILE A 30 7.97 1.26 -5.08
N GLY A 31 8.43 0.01 -4.97
CA GLY A 31 9.86 -0.35 -4.88
C GLY A 31 10.70 0.22 -6.02
N PRO A 32 10.30 0.12 -7.30
CA PRO A 32 11.07 0.70 -8.40
C PRO A 32 11.30 2.21 -8.27
N ALA A 33 10.34 2.95 -7.72
CA ALA A 33 10.47 4.39 -7.51
C ALA A 33 11.40 4.70 -6.33
N LEU A 34 11.32 3.91 -5.25
CA LEU A 34 12.21 4.02 -4.10
C LEU A 34 13.66 3.72 -4.47
N GLU A 35 13.89 2.63 -5.22
CA GLU A 35 15.21 2.26 -5.73
C GLU A 35 15.79 3.31 -6.67
N ALA A 36 14.98 3.85 -7.58
CA ALA A 36 15.42 4.90 -8.50
C ALA A 36 15.80 6.21 -7.77
N GLY A 37 15.14 6.48 -6.64
CA GLY A 37 15.44 7.63 -5.80
C GLY A 37 16.56 7.41 -4.78
N ASP A 38 16.96 6.16 -4.53
CA ASP A 38 17.78 5.77 -3.36
C ASP A 38 17.19 6.33 -2.05
N ILE A 39 15.87 6.16 -1.89
CA ILE A 39 15.08 6.71 -0.77
C ILE A 39 14.24 5.62 -0.10
N SER A 40 13.94 5.82 1.18
CA SER A 40 12.95 5.01 1.89
C SER A 40 11.53 5.47 1.58
N PHE A 41 10.54 4.63 1.94
CA PHE A 41 9.13 5.04 1.88
C PHE A 41 8.84 6.22 2.82
N GLU A 42 9.53 6.31 3.96
CA GLU A 42 9.38 7.41 4.92
C GLU A 42 9.85 8.73 4.31
N ASP A 43 10.99 8.71 3.59
CA ASP A 43 11.49 9.88 2.86
C ASP A 43 10.50 10.31 1.76
N LEU A 44 9.95 9.33 1.02
CA LEU A 44 8.92 9.60 0.02
C LEU A 44 7.68 10.25 0.64
N ALA A 45 7.21 9.73 1.77
CA ALA A 45 6.05 10.24 2.48
C ALA A 45 6.28 11.66 3.03
N GLU A 46 7.49 11.98 3.47
CA GLU A 46 7.86 13.35 3.88
C GLU A 46 7.81 14.33 2.69
N MET A 47 8.24 13.89 1.50
CA MET A 47 8.25 14.73 0.30
C MET A 47 6.85 15.01 -0.26
N ILE A 48 5.97 14.01 -0.31
CA ILE A 48 4.64 14.11 -0.95
C ILE A 48 3.52 14.44 0.03
N GLY A 49 3.81 14.36 1.33
CA GLY A 49 2.85 14.52 2.41
C GLY A 49 2.04 13.25 2.71
N PRO A 50 1.55 13.11 3.95
CA PRO A 50 0.93 11.88 4.45
C PRO A 50 -0.36 11.49 3.70
N ASP A 51 -1.17 12.47 3.27
CA ASP A 51 -2.42 12.20 2.54
C ASP A 51 -2.16 11.55 1.18
N VAL A 52 -1.12 12.02 0.48
CA VAL A 52 -0.72 11.46 -0.82
C VAL A 52 -0.02 10.11 -0.62
N ALA A 53 0.80 9.96 0.42
CA ALA A 53 1.40 8.68 0.79
C ALA A 53 0.33 7.60 1.11
N MET A 54 -0.74 7.98 1.80
CA MET A 54 -1.88 7.09 2.03
C MET A 54 -2.62 6.71 0.74
N THR A 55 -2.62 7.59 -0.26
CA THR A 55 -3.21 7.28 -1.57
C THR A 55 -2.40 6.21 -2.31
N LEU A 56 -1.06 6.22 -2.21
CA LEU A 56 -0.20 5.17 -2.79
C LEU A 56 -0.50 3.80 -2.19
N TRP A 57 -0.77 3.75 -0.89
CA TRP A 57 -1.25 2.53 -0.22
C TRP A 57 -2.60 2.07 -0.77
N GLY A 58 -3.51 3.00 -1.06
CA GLY A 58 -4.78 2.72 -1.73
C GLY A 58 -4.59 2.13 -3.13
N CYS A 59 -3.67 2.67 -3.93
CA CYS A 59 -3.36 2.14 -5.27
C CYS A 59 -2.81 0.71 -5.22
N ALA A 60 -1.84 0.45 -4.34
CA ALA A 60 -1.32 -0.91 -4.15
C ALA A 60 -2.40 -1.88 -3.65
N PHE A 61 -3.35 -1.38 -2.85
CA PHE A 61 -4.51 -2.15 -2.40
C PHE A 61 -5.49 -2.47 -3.54
N GLU A 62 -5.75 -1.53 -4.42
CA GLU A 62 -6.53 -1.77 -5.64
C GLU A 62 -5.85 -2.82 -6.53
N ASP A 63 -4.53 -2.72 -6.76
CA ASP A 63 -3.75 -3.69 -7.54
C ASP A 63 -3.78 -5.10 -6.92
N PHE A 64 -3.76 -5.18 -5.59
CA PHE A 64 -3.85 -6.45 -4.85
C PHE A 64 -5.22 -7.13 -5.02
N LEU A 65 -6.30 -6.35 -5.18
CA LEU A 65 -7.66 -6.88 -5.35
C LEU A 65 -7.95 -7.35 -6.79
N GLY A 66 -7.26 -6.80 -7.79
CA GLY A 66 -7.36 -7.18 -9.21
C GLY A 66 -8.44 -6.46 -10.01
#